data_AF-A0AAV4VTH6-F1
#
_entry.id   AF-A0AAV4VTH6-F1
#
_cell.length_a   1.000
_cell.length_b   1.000
_cell.length_c   1.000
_cell.angle_alpha   90.00
_cell.angle_beta   90.00
_cell.angle_gamma   90.00
#
_symmetry.space_group_name_H-M   'P 1'
#
loop_
_entity.id
_entity.type
_entity.pdbx_description
1 polymer ?
#
loop_
_entity_poly.entity_id
_entity_poly.type
_entity_poly.pdbx_seq_one_letter_code
_entity_poly.pdbx_strand_id
1 'polypeptide(L)'
;MEVIPENEIDDPANLSFYLPHHAVSNKCGDKFRLVFDGSAKSTTGISLNEKLMVGAELQIDLTTFFIYFRMHKIAMTADIEKYTSKSY
;
A
#
# COMPACT_ATOMS: atom_id res chain seq x y z
N MET A 1 3.75 3.80 -20.29
CA MET A 1 3.40 2.38 -20.09
C MET A 1 4.46 1.57 -20.80
N GLU A 2 5.10 0.67 -20.07
CA GLU A 2 6.08 -0.26 -20.63
C GLU A 2 5.35 -1.49 -21.19
N VAL A 3 5.84 -2.03 -22.30
CA VAL A 3 5.28 -3.24 -22.90
C VAL A 3 5.87 -4.43 -22.15
N ILE A 4 4.99 -5.34 -21.72
CA ILE A 4 5.40 -6.56 -21.02
C ILE A 4 6.17 -7.46 -22.01
N PRO A 5 7.37 -7.96 -21.66
CA PRO A 5 8.10 -8.93 -22.48
C PRO A 5 7.25 -10.18 -22.76
N GLU A 6 7.22 -10.65 -24.01
CA GLU A 6 6.34 -11.77 -24.43
C GLU A 6 6.55 -13.05 -23.62
N ASN A 7 7.75 -13.28 -23.10
CA ASN A 7 8.12 -14.43 -22.28
C ASN A 7 7.56 -14.39 -20.84
N GLU A 8 6.99 -13.25 -20.41
CA GLU A 8 6.37 -13.07 -19.09
C GLU A 8 4.84 -12.94 -19.22
N ILE A 9 4.32 -12.91 -20.45
CA ILE A 9 2.88 -12.96 -20.74
C ILE A 9 2.45 -14.42 -20.60
N ASP A 10 1.56 -14.71 -19.66
CA ASP A 10 1.08 -16.05 -19.34
C ASP A 10 2.19 -17.04 -18.90
N ASP A 11 2.95 -16.65 -17.87
CA ASP A 11 3.78 -17.58 -17.09
C ASP A 11 2.97 -18.85 -16.77
N PRO A 12 3.44 -20.06 -17.15
CA PRO A 12 2.71 -21.32 -16.96
C PRO A 12 2.40 -21.60 -15.49
N ALA A 13 3.12 -20.99 -14.54
CA ALA A 13 2.84 -21.10 -13.12
C ALA A 13 1.78 -20.09 -12.62
N ASN A 14 1.37 -19.11 -13.42
CA ASN A 14 0.48 -18.00 -13.06
C ASN A 14 0.93 -17.28 -11.76
N LEU A 15 2.24 -17.18 -11.55
CA LEU A 15 2.82 -16.55 -10.35
C LEU A 15 3.10 -15.06 -10.56
N SER A 16 3.05 -14.58 -11.80
CA SER A 16 3.40 -13.22 -12.16
C SER A 16 2.21 -12.27 -12.01
N PHE A 17 2.42 -11.18 -11.26
CA PHE A 17 1.47 -10.08 -11.13
C PHE A 17 2.12 -8.79 -11.60
N TYR A 18 1.43 -8.07 -12.48
CA TYR A 18 1.84 -6.73 -12.90
C TYR A 18 1.12 -5.69 -12.05
N LEU A 19 1.86 -4.65 -11.63
CA LEU A 19 1.31 -3.53 -10.86
C LEU A 19 1.22 -2.30 -11.76
N PRO A 20 0.02 -1.99 -12.30
CA PRO A 20 -0.19 -0.72 -12.99
C PRO A 20 0.21 0.42 -12.07
N HIS A 21 0.97 1.37 -12.58
CA HIS A 21 1.42 2.51 -11.80
C HIS A 21 1.07 3.82 -12.48
N HIS A 22 0.76 4.83 -11.69
CA HIS A 22 0.54 6.19 -12.17
C HIS A 22 1.13 7.21 -11.20
N ALA A 23 1.59 8.33 -11.75
CA ALA A 23 2.12 9.43 -10.96
C ALA A 23 0.97 10.30 -10.46
N VAL A 24 0.96 10.57 -9.14
CA VAL A 24 0.02 11.49 -8.49
C VAL A 24 0.77 12.74 -8.06
N SER A 25 0.26 13.91 -8.47
CA SER A 25 0.78 15.21 -8.06
C SER A 25 0.43 15.50 -6.61
N ASN A 26 1.40 15.95 -5.82
CA ASN A 26 1.11 16.51 -4.51
C ASN A 26 0.64 17.97 -4.66
N LYS A 27 -0.48 18.35 -4.04
CA LYS A 27 -0.99 19.73 -4.12
C LYS A 27 -0.03 20.79 -3.54
N CYS A 28 0.91 20.38 -2.69
CA CYS A 28 1.82 21.28 -1.97
C CYS A 28 3.32 21.09 -2.27
N GLY A 29 3.71 20.42 -3.36
CA GLY A 29 5.15 20.35 -3.70
C GLY A 29 5.49 19.75 -5.05
N ASP A 30 6.73 19.99 -5.49
CA ASP A 30 7.25 19.62 -6.82
C ASP A 30 7.52 18.11 -7.01
N LYS A 31 7.28 17.30 -5.97
CA LYS A 31 7.54 15.85 -6.00
C LYS A 31 6.25 15.09 -6.30
N PHE A 32 6.28 14.27 -7.35
CA PHE A 32 5.25 13.29 -7.65
C PHE A 32 5.40 12.05 -6.77
N ARG A 33 4.27 11.40 -6.46
CA ARG A 33 4.25 10.08 -5.82
C ARG A 33 3.82 9.05 -6.86
N LEU A 34 4.57 7.96 -6.97
CA LEU A 34 4.18 6.82 -7.79
C LEU A 34 3.20 5.95 -6.98
N VAL A 35 2.03 5.70 -7.53
CA VAL A 35 1.01 4.82 -6.94
C VAL A 35 0.99 3.53 -7.73
N PHE A 36 1.17 2.40 -7.06
CA PHE A 36 1.03 1.06 -7.62
C PHE A 36 -0.33 0.49 -7.24
N ASP A 37 -1.08 0.01 -8.24
CA ASP A 37 -2.40 -0.61 -8.05
C ASP A 37 -2.28 -2.13 -7.87
N GLY A 38 -2.30 -2.59 -6.61
CA GLY A 38 -2.33 -4.00 -6.24
C GLY A 38 -3.70 -4.68 -6.41
N SER A 39 -4.75 -3.92 -6.72
CA SER A 39 -6.10 -4.44 -6.93
C SER A 39 -6.40 -4.75 -8.40
N ALA A 40 -5.51 -4.34 -9.31
CA ALA A 40 -5.60 -4.69 -10.72
C ALA A 40 -5.61 -6.21 -10.90
N LYS A 41 -6.59 -6.70 -11.67
CA LYS A 41 -6.75 -8.12 -11.95
C LYS A 41 -5.74 -8.56 -13.01
N SER A 42 -5.11 -9.70 -12.79
CA SER A 42 -4.27 -10.37 -13.79
C SER A 42 -5.13 -11.04 -14.87
N THR A 43 -4.49 -11.69 -15.84
CA THR A 43 -5.15 -12.51 -16.88
C THR A 43 -6.02 -13.62 -16.28
N THR A 44 -5.70 -14.07 -15.06
CA THR A 44 -6.50 -15.07 -14.32
C THR A 44 -7.74 -14.50 -13.64
N GLY A 45 -7.93 -13.17 -13.65
CA GLY A 45 -9.05 -12.50 -12.97
C GLY A 45 -8.86 -12.29 -11.47
N ILE A 46 -7.71 -12.71 -10.91
CA ILE A 46 -7.32 -12.55 -9.50
C ILE A 46 -6.28 -11.42 -9.41
N SER A 47 -6.40 -10.56 -8.40
CA SER A 47 -5.46 -9.48 -8.08
C SER A 47 -4.36 -9.91 -7.09
N LEU A 48 -3.28 -9.13 -7.01
CA LEU A 48 -2.20 -9.41 -6.05
C LEU A 48 -2.74 -9.35 -4.61
N ASN A 49 -3.57 -8.35 -4.30
CA ASN A 49 -4.17 -8.18 -2.98
C ASN A 49 -5.01 -9.39 -2.54
N GLU A 50 -5.69 -10.07 -3.47
CA GLU A 50 -6.47 -11.28 -3.18
C GLU A 50 -5.59 -12.51 -2.96
N LYS A 51 -4.39 -12.53 -3.55
CA LYS A 51 -3.44 -13.64 -3.42
C LYS A 51 -2.61 -13.55 -2.13
N LEU A 52 -2.36 -12.33 -1.64
CA LEU A 52 -1.63 -12.09 -0.40
C LEU A 52 -2.48 -12.45 0.82
N MET A 53 -1.86 -13.10 1.80
CA MET A 53 -2.53 -13.38 3.07
C MET A 53 -2.71 -12.09 3.87
N VAL A 54 -3.92 -11.88 4.39
CA VAL A 54 -4.20 -10.78 5.31
C VAL A 54 -3.48 -11.05 6.63
N GLY A 55 -2.61 -10.13 7.02
CA GLY A 55 -1.94 -10.18 8.33
C GLY A 55 -2.90 -9.92 9.48
N ALA A 56 -2.49 -10.26 10.70
CA ALA A 56 -3.25 -9.90 11.90
C ALA A 56 -3.35 -8.37 12.06
N GLU A 57 -4.45 -7.91 12.64
CA GLU A 57 -4.64 -6.50 12.97
C GLU A 57 -3.69 -6.12 14.12
N LEU A 58 -2.66 -5.31 13.81
CA LEU A 58 -1.66 -4.86 14.78
C LEU A 58 -2.03 -3.51 15.42
N GLN A 59 -2.99 -2.79 14.85
CA GLN A 59 -3.40 -1.46 15.31
C GLN A 59 -4.54 -1.59 16.32
N ILE A 60 -4.51 -0.75 17.35
CA ILE A 60 -5.61 -0.63 18.30
C ILE A 60 -6.71 0.19 17.62
N ASP A 61 -7.97 -0.20 17.82
CA ASP A 61 -9.12 0.59 17.41
C ASP A 61 -8.99 2.06 17.87
N LEU A 62 -9.23 2.98 16.93
CA LEU A 62 -9.06 4.42 17.17
C LEU A 62 -9.98 4.93 18.27
N THR A 63 -11.20 4.40 18.38
CA THR A 63 -12.15 4.82 19.43
C THR A 63 -11.59 4.48 20.80
N THR A 64 -11.10 3.26 20.96
CA THR A 64 -10.44 2.77 22.17
C THR A 64 -9.21 3.59 22.50
N PHE A 65 -8.38 3.89 21.51
CA PHE A 65 -7.20 4.75 21.66
C PHE A 65 -7.58 6.15 22.17
N PHE A 66 -8.59 6.80 21.59
CA PHE A 66 -9.04 8.13 22.03
C PHE A 66 -9.60 8.14 23.44
N ILE A 67 -10.31 7.08 23.86
CA ILE A 67 -10.79 6.95 25.24
C ILE A 67 -9.60 6.94 26.20
N TYR A 68 -8.61 6.07 25.97
CA TYR A 68 -7.41 6.00 26.82
C TYR A 68 -6.60 7.29 26.83
N PHE A 69 -6.44 7.91 25.66
CA PHE A 69 -5.74 9.18 25.55
C PHE A 69 -6.38 10.28 26.41
N ARG A 70 -7.72 10.29 26.53
CA ARG A 70 -8.46 11.29 27.34
C ARG A 70 -8.56 10.96 28.83
N MET A 71 -8.19 9.75 29.26
CA MET A 71 -8.26 9.36 30.69
C MET A 71 -7.21 10.06 31.55
N HIS A 72 -6.10 10.51 30.96
CA HIS A 72 -5.02 11.16 31.68
C HIS A 72 -5.11 12.69 31.57
N LYS A 73 -4.70 13.38 32.65
CA LYS A 73 -4.74 14.86 32.72
C LYS A 73 -3.76 15.55 31.76
N ILE A 74 -2.70 14.85 31.38
CA ILE A 74 -1.61 15.35 30.53
C ILE A 74 -1.41 14.34 29.42
N ALA A 75 -1.31 14.83 28.18
CA ALA A 75 -1.06 14.02 27.00
C ALA A 75 0.15 14.56 26.24
N MET A 76 0.95 13.65 25.68
CA MET A 76 2.07 13.97 24.81
C MET A 76 1.78 13.43 23.41
N THR A 77 2.13 14.21 22.39
CA THR A 77 1.97 13.82 20.99
C THR A 77 3.25 14.12 20.26
N ALA A 78 3.59 13.26 19.29
CA ALA A 78 4.74 13.44 18.43
C ALA A 78 4.39 12.85 17.06
N ASP A 79 4.76 13.57 16.00
CA ASP A 79 4.61 13.06 14.64
C ASP A 79 5.79 12.15 14.29
N ILE A 80 5.48 10.98 13.74
CA ILE A 80 6.49 10.07 13.18
C ILE A 80 6.64 10.42 11.70
N GLU A 81 7.76 11.07 11.36
CA GLU A 81 8.03 11.51 9.98
C GLU A 81 8.13 10.32 9.00
N LYS A 82 8.61 9.16 9.47
CA LYS A 82 8.81 8.00 8.61
C LYS A 82 8.60 6.69 9.37
N TYR A 83 7.63 5.91 8.91
CA TYR A 83 7.28 4.61 9.48
C TYR A 83 7.74 3.44 8.60
N THR A 84 7.76 3.59 7.28
CA THR A 84 8.12 2.54 6.33
C THR A 84 9.47 2.79 5.63
N SER A 85 10.14 1.72 5.21
CA SER A 85 11.36 1.82 4.41
C SER A 85 11.05 2.47 3.05
N LYS A 86 11.97 3.30 2.59
CA LYS A 86 11.85 4.03 1.32
C LYS A 86 12.37 3.10 0.23
N SER A 87 11.50 2.30 -0.36
CA SER A 87 11.82 1.64 -1.63
C SER A 87 11.74 2.71 -2.72
N TYR A 88 12.90 3.07 -3.25
CA TYR A 88 13.04 3.93 -4.43
C TYR A 88 12.84 3.10 -5.69
#